data_AF-A0A5M8G1I4-F1
#
_entry.id   AF-A0A5M8G1I4-F1
#
_cell.length_a   1.000
_cell.length_b   1.000
_cell.length_c   1.000
_cell.angle_alpha   90.00
_cell.angle_beta   90.00
_cell.angle_gamma   90.00
#
_symmetry.space_group_name_H-M   'P 1'
#
loop_
_entity.id
_entity.type
_entity.pdbx_description
1 polymer ?
#
loop_
_entity_poly.entity_id
_entity_poly.type
_entity_poly.pdbx_seq_one_letter_code
_entity_poly.pdbx_strand_id
1 'polypeptide(L)' 'MTTPTLCPACGARNDCTLADPRTADQPCWCYSVTIDPAVLEALPDDVRNQACLCPRCAQVDEQLRHAR' A
#
# COMPACT_ATOMS: atom_id res chain seq x y z
N MET A 1 10.03 14.95 -0.73
CA MET A 1 9.05 14.77 0.36
C MET A 1 7.98 13.82 -0.18
N THR A 2 7.88 12.61 0.38
CA THR A 2 6.83 11.64 0.04
C THR A 2 5.52 12.03 0.71
N THR A 3 4.41 12.00 -0.02
CA THR A 3 3.08 12.20 0.57
C THR A 3 2.60 10.86 1.15
N PRO A 4 2.34 10.76 2.48
CA PRO A 4 2.05 9.47 3.12
C PRO A 4 0.85 8.71 2.54
N THR A 5 -0.09 9.42 1.91
CA THR A 5 -1.31 8.88 1.33
C THR A 5 -1.18 8.48 -0.15
N LEU A 6 -0.01 8.66 -0.76
CA LEU A 6 0.26 8.32 -2.16
C LEU A 6 1.20 7.12 -2.28
N CYS A 7 0.90 6.27 -3.26
CA CYS A 7 1.70 5.11 -3.62
C CYS A 7 3.01 5.57 -4.29
N PRO A 8 4.19 5.20 -3.74
CA PRO A 8 5.46 5.65 -4.29
C PRO A 8 5.75 5.08 -5.70
N ALA A 9 5.15 3.94 -6.06
CA ALA A 9 5.38 3.29 -7.34
C ALA A 9 4.58 3.90 -8.51
N CYS A 10 3.43 4.54 -8.24
CA CYS A 10 2.56 5.03 -9.30
C CYS A 10 1.93 6.41 -9.07
N GLY A 11 2.13 7.02 -7.91
CA GLY A 11 1.57 8.33 -7.55
C GLY A 11 0.06 8.35 -7.26
N ALA A 12 -0.67 7.24 -7.45
CA ALA A 12 -2.08 7.12 -7.06
C ALA A 12 -2.24 7.05 -5.54
N ARG A 13 -3.48 7.12 -5.03
CA ARG A 13 -3.76 6.87 -3.60
C ARG A 13 -3.30 5.46 -3.22
N ASN A 14 -2.69 5.33 -2.04
CA ASN A 14 -2.31 4.02 -1.49
C ASN A 14 -3.43 3.33 -0.69
N ASP A 15 -4.51 4.07 -0.40
CA ASP A 15 -5.65 3.64 0.39
C ASP A 15 -5.27 3.04 1.76
N CYS A 16 -4.12 3.46 2.29
CA CYS A 16 -3.69 3.09 3.63
C CYS A 16 -4.49 3.88 4.66
N THR A 17 -5.27 3.18 5.49
CA THR A 17 -6.10 3.81 6.52
C THR A 17 -5.26 4.48 7.60
N LEU A 18 -4.09 3.91 7.92
CA LEU A 18 -3.14 4.47 8.89
C LEU A 18 -2.42 5.73 8.41
N ALA A 19 -2.37 5.98 7.10
CA ALA A 19 -1.70 7.14 6.53
C ALA A 19 -2.58 8.41 6.53
N ASP A 20 -3.90 8.25 6.74
CA ASP A 20 -4.85 9.34 6.85
C ASP A 20 -5.38 9.41 8.30
N PRO A 21 -5.11 10.49 9.05
CA PRO A 21 -5.58 10.64 10.43
C PRO A 21 -7.08 10.46 10.62
N ARG A 22 -7.88 10.68 9.56
CA ARG A 22 -9.34 10.54 9.59
C ARG A 22 -9.81 9.09 9.55
N THR A 23 -8.94 8.15 9.17
CA THR A 23 -9.26 6.72 9.03
C THR A 23 -8.32 5.84 9.84
N ALA A 24 -7.42 6.41 10.65
CA ALA A 24 -6.36 5.68 11.35
C ALA A 24 -6.87 4.70 12.42
N ASP A 25 -8.15 4.77 12.78
CA ASP A 25 -8.86 3.84 13.65
C ASP A 25 -9.41 2.60 12.91
N GLN A 26 -9.36 2.58 11.57
CA GLN A 26 -9.89 1.50 10.75
C GLN A 26 -8.80 0.52 10.30
N PRO A 27 -9.12 -0.78 10.17
CA PRO A 27 -8.18 -1.76 9.63
C PRO A 27 -7.80 -1.40 8.18
N CYS A 28 -6.51 -1.54 7.86
CA CYS A 28 -6.02 -1.32 6.50
C CYS A 28 -6.24 -2.57 5.64
N TRP A 29 -6.49 -2.39 4.34
CA TRP A 29 -6.60 -3.51 3.39
C TRP A 29 -5.35 -4.41 3.38
N CYS A 30 -4.17 -3.87 3.71
CA CYS A 30 -2.93 -4.64 3.68
C CYS A 30 -2.88 -5.74 4.75
N TYR A 31 -3.76 -5.68 5.76
CA TYR A 31 -3.82 -6.69 6.83
C TYR A 31 -4.51 -7.99 6.40
N SER A 32 -5.28 -7.98 5.31
CA SER A 32 -6.02 -9.15 4.82
C SER A 32 -5.37 -9.85 3.63
N VAL A 33 -4.16 -9.44 3.24
CA VAL A 33 -3.45 -9.94 2.07
C VAL A 33 -2.01 -10.29 2.39
N THR A 34 -1.40 -11.10 1.54
CA THR A 34 0.04 -11.33 1.54
C THR A 34 0.66 -10.56 0.39
N ILE A 35 1.56 -9.62 0.71
CA ILE A 35 2.35 -8.88 -0.28
C ILE A 35 3.66 -9.64 -0.49
N ASP A 36 3.95 -10.00 -1.74
CA ASP A 36 5.20 -10.66 -2.10
C ASP A 36 6.39 -9.74 -1.77
N PRO A 37 7.38 -10.18 -0.96
CA PRO A 37 8.59 -9.40 -0.68
C PRO A 37 9.30 -8.90 -1.95
N ALA A 38 9.26 -9.65 -3.04
CA ALA A 38 9.86 -9.25 -4.31
C ALA A 38 9.27 -7.95 -4.87
N VAL A 39 7.98 -7.69 -4.62
CA VAL A 39 7.31 -6.43 -5.02
C VAL A 39 7.86 -5.26 -4.22
N LEU A 40 8.13 -5.46 -2.94
CA LEU A 40 8.76 -4.45 -2.11
C LEU A 40 10.20 -4.24 -2.55
N GLU A 41 10.97 -5.32 -2.75
CA GLU A 41 12.36 -5.34 -3.24
C GLU A 41 12.54 -4.68 -4.60
N ALA A 42 11.53 -4.68 -5.47
CA ALA A 42 11.58 -3.97 -6.75
C ALA A 42 11.51 -2.44 -6.64
N LEU A 43 11.18 -1.88 -5.47
CA LEU A 43 11.09 -0.43 -5.28
C LEU A 43 12.47 0.23 -5.28
N PRO A 44 12.61 1.45 -5.86
CA PRO A 44 13.80 2.27 -5.66
C PRO A 44 14.07 2.52 -4.17
N ASP A 45 15.33 2.51 -3.77
CA ASP A 45 15.72 2.61 -2.35
C ASP A 45 15.32 3.92 -1.69
N ASP A 46 15.24 5.01 -2.46
CA ASP A 46 14.82 6.32 -1.99
C ASP A 46 13.33 6.41 -1.64
N VAL A 47 12.50 5.49 -2.16
CA VAL A 47 11.06 5.45 -1.87
C VAL A 47 10.64 4.23 -1.04
N ARG A 48 11.53 3.25 -0.88
CA ARG A 48 11.33 2.09 -0.01
C ARG A 48 11.17 2.54 1.44
N ASN A 49 10.23 1.91 2.17
CA ASN A 49 9.92 2.20 3.58
C ASN A 49 9.45 3.65 3.86
N GLN A 50 9.10 4.44 2.84
CA GLN A 50 8.62 5.82 3.02
C GLN A 50 7.09 5.95 3.00
N ALA A 51 6.39 5.12 2.22
CA ALA A 51 4.94 5.12 2.10
C ALA A 51 4.42 3.74 1.67
N CYS A 52 3.14 3.47 1.93
CA CYS A 52 2.50 2.21 1.51
C CYS A 52 2.28 2.18 0.00
N LEU A 53 2.34 0.97 -0.60
CA LEU A 53 1.87 0.73 -1.96
C LEU A 53 0.35 0.79 -2.03
N CYS A 54 -0.23 0.97 -3.21
CA CYS A 54 -1.66 0.72 -3.45
C CYS A 54 -1.89 -0.77 -3.76
N PRO A 55 -3.13 -1.28 -3.63
CA PRO A 55 -3.45 -2.69 -3.92
C PRO A 55 -2.96 -3.20 -5.28
N ARG A 56 -3.09 -2.34 -6.31
CA ARG A 56 -2.62 -2.63 -7.67
C ARG A 56 -1.10 -2.82 -7.73
N CYS A 57 -0.34 -1.90 -7.12
CA CYS A 57 1.13 -1.99 -7.10
C CYS A 57 1.64 -3.07 -6.16
N ALA A 58 0.88 -3.40 -5.11
CA ALA A 58 1.14 -4.55 -4.24
C ALA A 58 0.75 -5.89 -4.90
N GLN A 59 0.09 -5.87 -6.07
CA GLN A 59 -0.33 -7.04 -6.83
C GLN A 59 -1.31 -7.97 -6.08
N VAL A 60 -2.19 -7.39 -5.25
CA VAL A 60 -3.13 -8.15 -4.40
C VAL A 60 -4.60 -8.02 -4.78
N ASP A 61 -4.92 -7.38 -5.91
CA ASP A 61 -6.31 -7.12 -6.31
C ASP A 61 -7.17 -8.39 -6.37
N GLU A 62 -6.58 -9.53 -6.73
CA GLU A 62 -7.28 -10.83 -6.71
C GLU A 62 -7.58 -11.31 -5.28
N GLN A 63 -6.60 -11.21 -4.38
CA GLN A 63 -6.78 -11.57 -2.97
C GLN A 63 -7.90 -10.73 -2.33
N LEU A 64 -7.93 -9.42 -2.61
CA LEU A 64 -8.95 -8.52 -2.09
C LEU A 64 -10.36 -8.81 -2.63
N ARG A 65 -10.47 -9.30 -3.87
CA ARG A 65 -11.78 -9.74 -4.41
C ARG A 65 -12.29 -11.00 -3.72
N HIS A 66 -11.39 -11.91 -3.33
CA HIS A 66 -11.76 -13.15 -2.65
C HIS A 66 -12.04 -12.98 -1.15
N ALA A 67 -11.53 -11.91 -0.54
CA ALA A 67 -11.76 -11.59 0.87
C ALA A 67 -13.11 -10.90 1.16
N ARG A 68 -13.95 -10.68 0.13
CA ARG A 68 -15.21 -9.95 0.21
C ARG A 68 -16.45 -10.85 0.24
#